data_AF-J3D917-F1
#
_entry.id   AF-J3D917-F1
#
_cell.length_a   1.000
_cell.length_b   1.000
_cell.length_c   1.000
_cell.angle_alpha   90.00
_cell.angle_beta   90.00
_cell.angle_gamma   90.00
#
_symmetry.space_group_name_H-M   'P 1'
#
loop_
_entity.id
_entity.type
_entity.pdbx_description
1 polymer ?
#
loop_
_entity_poly.entity_id
_entity_poly.type
_entity_poly.pdbx_seq_one_letter_code
_entity_poly.pdbx_strand_id
1 'polypeptide(L)'
;MIQQQIVALGTALEQAAHNDDWLQVMQVDKQINALLLQLRQQSLSAAALAQVKMLQQRHQQVAAQCRARVDELSHKLQQVQTQRPVLQAYSLFSDEMGES
;
A
#
# COMPACT_ATOMS: atom_id res chain seq x y z
N MET A 1 -13.02 13.64 -21.29
CA MET A 1 -13.45 12.43 -20.57
C MET A 1 -12.27 11.57 -20.13
N ILE A 2 -11.52 10.92 -21.03
CA ILE A 2 -10.44 9.97 -20.68
C ILE A 2 -9.33 10.56 -19.80
N GLN A 3 -8.90 11.81 -20.05
CA GLN A 3 -7.88 12.46 -19.21
C GLN A 3 -8.33 12.67 -17.76
N GLN A 4 -9.59 13.07 -17.55
CA GLN A 4 -10.13 13.26 -16.20
C GLN A 4 -10.18 11.93 -15.46
N GLN A 5 -10.46 10.83 -16.16
CA GLN A 5 -10.48 9.48 -15.59
C GLN A 5 -9.07 9.00 -15.19
N ILE A 6 -8.05 9.27 -16.01
CA ILE A 6 -6.64 8.97 -15.68
C ILE A 6 -6.21 9.72 -14.42
N VAL A 7 -6.52 11.01 -14.34
CA VAL A 7 -6.17 11.85 -13.17
C VAL A 7 -6.90 11.37 -11.92
N ALA A 8 -8.21 11.13 -12.01
CA ALA A 8 -9.04 10.68 -10.89
C ALA A 8 -8.56 9.33 -10.33
N LEU A 9 -8.24 8.37 -11.19
CA LEU A 9 -7.71 7.07 -10.76
C LEU A 9 -6.33 7.21 -10.10
N GLY A 10 -5.46 8.07 -10.64
CA GLY A 10 -4.15 8.33 -10.02
C GLY A 10 -4.28 8.94 -8.62
N THR A 11 -5.16 9.92 -8.45
CA THR A 11 -5.40 10.54 -7.13
C THR A 11 -6.09 9.57 -6.17
N ALA A 12 -7.01 8.73 -6.64
CA ALA A 12 -7.63 7.71 -5.82
C ALA A 12 -6.62 6.66 -5.34
N LEU A 13 -5.65 6.29 -6.17
CA LEU A 13 -4.59 5.34 -5.81
C LEU A 13 -3.68 5.93 -4.73
N GLU A 14 -3.25 7.19 -4.88
CA GLU A 14 -2.45 7.90 -3.88
C GLU A 14 -3.19 8.03 -2.55
N GLN A 15 -4.47 8.41 -2.58
CA GLN A 15 -5.28 8.57 -1.36
C GLN A 15 -5.49 7.23 -0.64
N ALA A 16 -5.76 6.16 -1.38
CA ALA A 16 -5.92 4.82 -0.81
C ALA A 16 -4.62 4.34 -0.14
N ALA A 17 -3.48 4.56 -0.79
CA ALA A 17 -2.17 4.24 -0.24
C ALA A 17 -1.84 5.06 1.01
N HIS A 18 -2.15 6.36 1.00
CA HIS A 18 -1.94 7.24 2.15
C HIS A 18 -2.78 6.83 3.37
N ASN A 19 -3.99 6.33 3.13
CA ASN A 19 -4.90 5.88 4.18
C ASN A 19 -4.61 4.44 4.66
N ASP A 20 -3.55 3.80 4.16
CA ASP A 20 -3.24 2.37 4.38
C ASP A 20 -4.44 1.44 4.01
N ASP A 21 -5.31 1.87 3.10
CA ASP A 21 -6.48 1.11 2.62
C ASP A 21 -6.09 0.21 1.44
N TRP A 22 -5.46 -0.91 1.77
CA TRP A 22 -4.90 -1.84 0.79
C TRP A 22 -5.96 -2.49 -0.10
N LEU A 23 -7.18 -2.67 0.42
CA LEU A 23 -8.29 -3.19 -0.37
C LEU A 23 -8.65 -2.21 -1.49
N GLN A 24 -8.76 -0.93 -1.14
CA GLN A 24 -9.04 0.13 -2.09
C GLN A 24 -7.89 0.32 -3.09
N VAL A 25 -6.62 0.21 -2.66
CA VAL A 25 -5.45 0.22 -3.56
C VAL A 25 -5.59 -0.87 -4.62
N MET A 26 -5.91 -2.10 -4.23
CA MET A 26 -6.11 -3.21 -5.18
C MET A 26 -7.29 -2.98 -6.13
N GLN A 27 -8.37 -2.37 -5.64
CA GLN A 27 -9.54 -2.09 -6.46
C GLN A 27 -9.26 -1.00 -7.50
N VAL A 28 -8.57 0.08 -7.11
CA VAL A 28 -8.16 1.15 -8.01
C VAL A 28 -7.13 0.64 -9.02
N ASP A 29 -6.19 -0.21 -8.62
CA ASP A 29 -5.22 -0.84 -9.51
C ASP A 29 -5.89 -1.65 -10.63
N LYS A 30 -6.90 -2.46 -10.30
CA LYS A 30 -7.71 -3.18 -11.31
C LYS A 30 -8.39 -2.24 -12.29
N GLN A 31 -8.92 -1.11 -11.82
CA GLN A 31 -9.56 -0.11 -12.69
C GLN A 31 -8.54 0.58 -13.60
N ILE A 32 -7.33 0.88 -13.08
CA ILE A 32 -6.22 1.41 -13.87
C ILE A 32 -5.81 0.41 -14.95
N ASN A 33 -5.66 -0.87 -14.63
CA ASN A 33 -5.31 -1.89 -15.62
C ASN A 33 -6.37 -2.00 -16.73
N ALA A 34 -7.66 -2.01 -16.36
CA ALA A 34 -8.75 -2.01 -17.33
C ALA A 34 -8.71 -0.78 -18.26
N LEU A 35 -8.46 0.41 -17.69
CA LEU A 35 -8.31 1.63 -18.46
C LEU A 35 -7.10 1.57 -19.42
N LEU A 36 -5.94 1.12 -18.95
CA LEU A 36 -4.73 1.00 -19.78
C LEU A 36 -4.93 0.03 -20.95
N LEU A 37 -5.63 -1.09 -20.73
CA LEU A 37 -5.98 -2.04 -21.80
C LEU A 37 -6.91 -1.42 -22.85
N GLN A 38 -7.87 -0.59 -22.43
CA GLN A 38 -8.75 0.14 -23.34
C GLN A 38 -7.97 1.20 -24.14
N LEU A 39 -7.09 1.95 -23.47
CA LEU A 39 -6.27 2.99 -24.10
C LEU A 39 -5.27 2.41 -25.11
N ARG A 40 -4.77 1.19 -24.90
CA ARG A 40 -3.84 0.52 -25.84
C ARG A 40 -4.44 0.31 -27.23
N GLN A 41 -5.77 0.20 -27.34
CA GLN A 41 -6.47 -0.02 -28.61
C GLN A 41 -6.83 1.29 -29.32
N GLN A 42 -6.48 2.44 -28.73
CA GLN A 42 -6.86 3.76 -29.22
C GLN A 42 -5.63 4.58 -29.62
N SER A 43 -5.78 5.41 -30.65
CA SER A 43 -4.79 6.44 -30.96
C SER A 43 -4.84 7.54 -29.90
N LEU A 44 -3.83 7.60 -29.04
CA LEU A 44 -3.75 8.57 -27.95
C LEU A 44 -3.17 9.89 -28.44
N SER A 45 -3.76 11.01 -27.98
CA SER A 45 -3.16 12.33 -28.15
C SER A 45 -1.92 12.49 -27.27
N ALA A 46 -1.03 13.42 -27.63
CA ALA A 46 0.16 13.74 -26.83
C ALA A 46 -0.19 14.12 -25.37
N ALA A 47 -1.30 14.84 -25.18
CA ALA A 47 -1.78 15.22 -23.86
C ALA A 47 -2.29 14.00 -23.05
N ALA A 48 -2.96 13.03 -23.68
CA ALA A 48 -3.34 11.79 -23.01
C ALA A 48 -2.11 10.93 -22.63
N LEU A 49 -1.12 10.85 -23.51
CA LEU A 49 0.14 10.16 -23.22
C LEU A 49 0.90 10.78 -22.04
N ALA A 50 0.90 12.11 -21.92
CA ALA A 50 1.49 12.80 -20.76
C ALA A 50 0.79 12.40 -19.46
N GLN A 51 -0.54 12.30 -19.46
CA GLN A 51 -1.30 11.87 -18.28
C GLN A 51 -1.06 10.40 -17.92
N VAL A 52 -0.91 9.52 -18.92
CA VAL A 52 -0.54 8.11 -18.67
C VAL A 52 0.86 8.02 -18.02
N LYS A 53 1.82 8.83 -18.47
CA LYS A 53 3.15 8.90 -17.84
C LYS A 53 3.08 9.39 -16.39
N MET A 54 2.26 10.41 -16.11
CA MET A 54 2.03 10.86 -14.73
C MET A 54 1.41 9.75 -13.87
N LEU A 55 0.39 9.06 -14.39
CA LEU A 55 -0.23 7.92 -13.70
C LEU A 55 0.79 6.82 -13.38
N GLN A 56 1.69 6.50 -14.32
CA GLN A 56 2.76 5.54 -14.10
C GLN A 56 3.69 5.94 -12.94
N GLN A 57 4.09 7.22 -12.88
CA GLN A 57 4.94 7.72 -11.81
C GLN A 57 4.25 7.61 -10.44
N ARG A 58 2.97 7.97 -10.35
CA ARG A 58 2.17 7.83 -9.12
C ARG A 58 2.09 6.37 -8.67
N HIS A 59 1.87 5.47 -9.62
CA HIS A 59 1.81 4.03 -9.35
C HIS A 59 3.11 3.50 -8.75
N GLN A 60 4.25 3.91 -9.30
CA GLN A 60 5.57 3.55 -8.76
C GLN A 60 5.79 4.08 -7.34
N GLN A 61 5.33 5.30 -7.04
CA GLN A 61 5.42 5.87 -5.69
C GLN A 61 4.56 5.08 -4.70
N VAL A 62 3.33 4.75 -5.08
CA VAL A 62 2.43 3.93 -4.26
C VAL A 62 3.01 2.54 -4.02
N ALA A 63 3.59 1.90 -5.04
CA ALA A 63 4.25 0.61 -4.88
C ALA A 63 5.43 0.68 -3.89
N ALA A 64 6.21 1.76 -3.92
CA ALA A 64 7.29 1.99 -2.97
C ALA A 64 6.76 2.21 -1.54
N GLN A 65 5.66 2.95 -1.37
CA GLN A 65 5.01 3.15 -0.08
C GLN A 65 4.48 1.84 0.51
N CYS A 66 3.79 1.03 -0.31
CA CYS A 66 3.30 -0.28 0.10
C CYS A 66 4.46 -1.16 0.59
N ARG A 67 5.59 -1.15 -0.12
CA ARG A 67 6.77 -1.93 0.28
C ARG A 67 7.37 -1.45 1.61
N ALA A 68 7.54 -0.14 1.78
CA ALA A 68 8.04 0.42 3.03
C ALA A 68 7.14 0.07 4.22
N ARG A 69 5.81 0.07 4.03
CA ARG A 69 4.84 -0.34 5.06
C ARG A 69 4.95 -1.82 5.41
N VAL A 70 5.10 -2.69 4.43
CA VAL A 70 5.31 -4.14 4.65
C VAL A 70 6.60 -4.39 5.42
N ASP A 71 7.67 -3.67 5.08
CA ASP A 71 8.96 -3.78 5.77
C ASP A 71 8.84 -3.31 7.23
N GLU A 72 8.14 -2.19 7.47
CA GLU A 72 7.85 -1.68 8.83
C GLU A 72 7.06 -2.69 9.67
N LEU A 73 5.98 -3.25 9.11
CA LEU A 73 5.16 -4.25 9.78
C LEU A 73 5.93 -5.53 10.08
N SER A 74 6.77 -5.98 9.14
CA SER A 74 7.61 -7.16 9.32
C SER A 74 8.62 -6.96 10.46
N HIS A 75 9.23 -5.77 10.54
CA HIS A 75 10.14 -5.43 11.63
C HIS A 75 9.43 -5.40 12.98
N LYS A 76 8.22 -4.82 13.06
CA LYS A 76 7.41 -4.84 14.30
C LYS A 76 7.04 -6.26 14.72
N LEU A 77 6.67 -7.13 13.79
CA LEU A 77 6.37 -8.53 14.08
C LEU A 77 7.59 -9.27 14.63
N GLN A 78 8.77 -9.04 14.07
CA GLN A 78 10.02 -9.61 14.58
C GLN A 78 10.32 -9.14 16.01
N GLN A 79 10.11 -7.85 16.31
CA GLN A 79 10.29 -7.32 17.66
C GLN A 79 9.33 -7.97 18.67
N VAL A 80 8.05 -8.15 18.31
CA VAL A 80 7.09 -8.82 19.19
C VAL A 80 7.46 -10.28 19.42
N GLN A 81 7.94 -10.98 18.38
CA GLN A 81 8.39 -12.37 18.51
C GLN A 81 9.63 -12.50 19.41
N THR A 82 10.58 -11.58 19.33
CA THR A 82 11.78 -11.61 20.20
C THR A 82 11.50 -11.16 21.63
N GLN A 83 10.46 -10.34 21.85
CA GLN A 83 10.03 -9.93 23.20
C GLN A 83 9.13 -10.95 23.89
N ARG A 84 8.48 -11.87 23.17
CA ARG A 84 7.63 -12.92 23.75
C ARG A 84 8.34 -13.78 24.83
N PRO A 85 9.57 -14.28 24.61
CA PRO A 85 10.31 -15.02 25.63
C PRO A 85 10.65 -14.17 26.85
N VAL A 86 10.92 -12.87 26.66
CA VAL A 86 11.23 -11.93 27.76
C VAL A 86 9.99 -11.66 28.61
N LEU A 87 8.85 -11.41 27.97
CA LEU A 87 7.56 -11.23 28.67
C LEU A 87 7.12 -12.53 29.38
N GLN A 88 7.35 -13.69 28.77
CA GLN A 88 7.12 -14.99 29.42
C GLN A 88 8.06 -15.19 30.62
N ALA A 89 9.34 -14.80 30.52
CA ALA A 89 10.27 -14.88 31.64
C ALA A 89 9.80 -14.04 32.83
N TYR A 90 9.32 -12.81 32.61
CA TYR A 90 8.74 -12.01 33.69
C TYR A 90 7.45 -12.62 34.27
N SER A 91 6.64 -13.33 33.48
CA SER A 91 5.46 -14.03 34.02
C SER A 91 5.83 -15.14 35.00
N LEU A 92 6.97 -15.83 34.79
CA LEU A 92 7.46 -16.86 35.70
C LEU A 92 7.89 -16.29 37.07
N PHE A 93 8.43 -15.08 37.10
CA PHE A 93 8.80 -14.39 38.35
C PHE A 93 7.62 -13.67 39.03
N SER A 94 6.49 -13.53 38.33
CA SER A 94 5.29 -12.90 38.88
C SER A 94 4.46 -13.88 39.73
N ASP A 95 4.50 -15.18 39.41
CA ASP A 95 3.85 -16.24 40.21
C ASP A 95 4.61 -16.56 41.51
N GLU A 96 5.95 -16.43 41.54
CA GLU A 96 6.76 -16.69 42.75
C GLU A 96 6.64 -15.61 43.84
N MET A 97 6.06 -14.45 43.53
CA MET A 97 5.84 -13.35 44.49
C MET A 97 4.41 -13.35 45.06
N GLY A 98 3.62 -14.38 44.77
CA GLY A 98 2.20 -14.51 45.12
C GLY A 98 1.86 -15.55 46.19
N GLU A 99 2.83 -16.05 46.96
CA GLU A 99 2.55 -16.89 48.14
C GLU A 99 2.70 -16.07 49.43
N SER A 100 1.55 -15.65 50.00
CA SER A 100 1.40 -15.24 51.41
C SER A 100 0.70 -16.34 52.19
#